data_AF-A0A4V3JNL5-F1
#
_entry.id   AF-A0A4V3JNL5-F1
#
_cell.length_a   1.000
_cell.length_b   1.000
_cell.length_c   1.000
_cell.angle_alpha   90.00
_cell.angle_beta   90.00
_cell.angle_gamma   90.00
#
_symmetry.space_group_name_H-M   'P 1'
#
loop_
_entity.id
_entity.type
_entity.pdbx_description
1 polymer ?
#
loop_
_entity_poly.entity_id
_entity_poly.type
_entity_poly.pdbx_seq_one_letter_code
_entity_poly.pdbx_strand_id
1 'polypeptide(L)'
;MSRTKKKQENLSDSGSLENLHLSKEWERLELYLRGMGIEDSLEIQNTLSKVFEKSKSSDKNIFEIFKEETSVKLHRDWESSLPPLEPGSMVPRPIDFGPLADLASPSAEKPEPVALVLTALFWATVYISLAVWYFS
;
A
#
# COMPACT_ATOMS: atom_id res chain seq x y z
N MET A 1 16.16 26.49 -58.59
CA MET A 1 17.42 25.88 -58.10
C MET A 1 17.36 25.76 -56.58
N SER A 2 17.19 24.51 -56.12
CA SER A 2 17.85 23.88 -54.96
C SER A 2 18.22 24.74 -53.73
N ARG A 3 17.58 24.48 -52.58
CA ARG A 3 18.11 23.56 -51.53
C ARG A 3 17.25 23.61 -50.26
N THR A 4 16.64 22.46 -49.99
CA THR A 4 16.11 22.00 -48.71
C THR A 4 17.23 21.83 -47.67
N LYS A 5 16.95 22.03 -46.37
CA LYS A 5 17.25 21.09 -45.26
C LYS A 5 17.03 21.67 -43.86
N LYS A 6 16.41 20.82 -43.03
CA LYS A 6 16.42 20.72 -41.55
C LYS A 6 15.62 21.81 -40.80
N LYS A 7 14.83 21.50 -39.77
CA LYS A 7 14.97 20.40 -38.81
C LYS A 7 13.58 19.92 -38.37
N GLN A 8 13.36 18.63 -38.54
CA GLN A 8 12.23 17.84 -38.06
C GLN A 8 12.69 17.25 -36.73
N GLU A 9 12.22 17.80 -35.61
CA GLU A 9 12.58 17.36 -34.26
C GLU A 9 11.41 17.76 -33.34
N ASN A 10 10.34 16.96 -33.34
CA ASN A 10 9.22 17.06 -32.38
C ASN A 10 8.26 15.87 -32.55
N LEU A 11 8.77 14.64 -32.67
CA LEU A 11 7.91 13.45 -32.79
C LEU A 11 8.41 12.20 -32.07
N SER A 12 9.39 12.32 -31.17
CA SER A 12 10.03 11.18 -30.51
C SER A 12 9.97 11.20 -28.98
N ASP A 13 9.23 12.13 -28.36
CA ASP A 13 9.13 12.21 -26.89
C ASP A 13 7.79 11.71 -26.32
N SER A 14 6.76 11.45 -27.15
CA SER A 14 5.48 10.92 -26.67
C SER A 14 5.57 9.43 -26.30
N GLY A 15 6.42 8.66 -27.00
CA GLY A 15 6.54 7.22 -26.78
C GLY A 15 7.21 6.84 -25.45
N SER A 16 8.09 7.68 -24.89
CA SER A 16 8.73 7.41 -23.59
C SER A 16 7.78 7.67 -22.42
N LEU A 17 6.93 8.70 -22.53
CA LEU A 17 5.94 9.07 -21.54
C LEU A 17 4.78 8.07 -21.44
N GLU A 18 4.29 7.56 -22.57
CA GLU A 18 3.24 6.54 -22.58
C GLU A 18 3.70 5.22 -21.95
N ASN A 19 4.92 4.78 -22.26
CA ASN A 19 5.49 3.56 -21.67
C ASN A 19 5.71 3.68 -20.15
N LEU A 20 6.10 4.87 -19.68
CA LEU A 20 6.27 5.15 -18.25
C LEU A 20 4.93 5.25 -17.51
N HIS A 21 3.86 5.71 -18.19
CA HIS A 21 2.52 5.70 -17.65
C HIS A 21 1.97 4.28 -17.55
N LEU A 22 2.14 3.48 -18.61
CA LEU A 22 1.75 2.08 -18.67
C LEU A 22 2.44 1.25 -17.58
N SER A 23 3.74 1.47 -17.35
CA SER A 23 4.47 0.73 -16.29
C SER A 23 3.95 1.06 -14.89
N LYS A 24 3.60 2.33 -14.62
CA LYS A 24 3.00 2.74 -13.34
C LYS A 24 1.60 2.18 -13.15
N GLU A 25 0.80 2.15 -14.21
CA GLU A 25 -0.53 1.55 -14.16
C GLU A 25 -0.46 0.04 -13.95
N TRP A 26 0.54 -0.62 -14.54
CA TRP A 26 0.80 -2.04 -14.33
C TRP A 26 1.09 -2.36 -12.87
N GLU A 27 2.07 -1.68 -12.28
CA GLU A 27 2.43 -1.85 -10.86
C GLU A 27 1.24 -1.57 -9.94
N ARG A 28 0.45 -0.53 -10.25
CA ARG A 28 -0.73 -0.18 -9.47
C ARG A 28 -1.79 -1.28 -9.51
N LEU A 29 -2.08 -1.83 -10.67
CA LEU A 29 -3.06 -2.91 -10.82
C LEU A 29 -2.58 -4.23 -10.23
N GLU A 30 -1.28 -4.52 -10.32
CA GLU A 30 -0.67 -5.67 -9.65
C GLU A 30 -0.86 -5.59 -8.13
N LEU A 31 -0.65 -4.42 -7.52
CA LEU A 31 -0.89 -4.22 -6.09
C LEU A 31 -2.36 -4.47 -5.72
N TYR A 32 -3.31 -4.05 -6.55
CA TYR A 32 -4.73 -4.34 -6.31
C TYR A 32 -5.03 -5.85 -6.37
N LEU A 33 -4.47 -6.58 -7.34
CA LEU A 33 -4.66 -8.03 -7.46
C LEU A 33 -4.08 -8.77 -6.24
N ARG A 34 -2.88 -8.40 -5.82
CA ARG A 34 -2.27 -8.96 -4.59
C ARG A 34 -3.09 -8.60 -3.35
N GLY A 35 -3.60 -7.37 -3.25
CA GLY A 35 -4.48 -6.95 -2.16
C GLY A 35 -5.83 -7.68 -2.13
N MET A 36 -6.27 -8.24 -3.25
CA MET A 36 -7.46 -9.11 -3.33
C MET A 36 -7.17 -10.58 -3.00
N GLY A 37 -5.93 -10.93 -2.65
CA GLY A 37 -5.54 -12.29 -2.28
C GLY A 37 -5.13 -13.19 -3.46
N ILE A 38 -4.95 -12.62 -4.66
CA ILE A 38 -4.37 -13.35 -5.79
C ILE A 38 -2.85 -13.28 -5.63
N GLU A 39 -2.26 -14.39 -5.19
CA GLU A 39 -0.81 -14.49 -4.94
C GLU A 39 -0.05 -15.13 -6.12
N ASP A 40 -0.75 -15.82 -7.03
CA ASP A 40 -0.12 -16.47 -8.18
C ASP A 40 0.32 -15.44 -9.24
N SER A 41 1.65 -15.33 -9.39
CA SER A 41 2.29 -14.45 -10.36
C SER A 41 1.83 -14.72 -11.80
N LEU A 42 1.61 -15.97 -12.18
CA LEU A 42 1.13 -16.31 -13.54
C LEU A 42 -0.30 -15.83 -13.76
N GLU A 43 -1.13 -15.89 -12.74
CA GLU A 43 -2.51 -15.45 -12.79
C GLU A 43 -2.61 -13.91 -12.88
N ILE A 44 -1.79 -13.21 -12.10
CA ILE A 44 -1.63 -11.75 -12.15
C ILE A 44 -1.18 -11.32 -13.55
N GLN A 45 -0.13 -11.93 -14.09
CA GLN A 45 0.40 -11.59 -15.42
C GLN A 45 -0.64 -11.82 -16.52
N ASN A 46 -1.36 -12.95 -16.47
CA ASN A 46 -2.40 -13.25 -17.46
C ASN A 46 -3.59 -12.28 -17.40
N THR A 47 -4.02 -11.89 -16.20
CA THR A 47 -5.14 -10.96 -16.03
C THR A 47 -4.76 -9.55 -16.45
N LEU A 48 -3.60 -9.04 -16.03
CA LEU A 48 -3.09 -7.74 -16.45
C LEU A 48 -2.86 -7.67 -17.96
N SER A 49 -2.23 -8.69 -18.55
CA SER A 49 -2.02 -8.73 -20.01
C SER A 49 -3.33 -8.58 -20.79
N LYS A 50 -4.39 -9.29 -20.37
CA LYS A 50 -5.73 -9.16 -20.97
C LYS A 50 -6.31 -7.75 -20.82
N VAL A 51 -6.18 -7.15 -19.64
CA VAL A 51 -6.67 -5.78 -19.37
C VAL A 51 -5.95 -4.77 -20.27
N PHE A 52 -4.63 -4.88 -20.40
CA PHE A 52 -3.84 -3.98 -21.24
C PHE A 52 -4.02 -4.22 -22.75
N GLU A 53 -4.33 -5.43 -23.20
CA GLU A 53 -4.73 -5.66 -24.59
C GLU A 53 -6.12 -5.08 -24.88
N LYS A 54 -7.06 -5.24 -23.94
CA LYS A 54 -8.42 -4.71 -24.07
C LYS A 54 -8.45 -3.18 -23.98
N SER A 55 -7.54 -2.56 -23.24
CA SER A 55 -7.41 -1.09 -23.23
C SER A 55 -6.82 -0.51 -24.51
N LYS A 56 -5.98 -1.25 -25.24
CA LYS A 56 -5.49 -0.80 -26.56
C LYS A 56 -6.58 -0.77 -27.62
N SER A 57 -7.62 -1.60 -27.45
CA SER A 57 -8.73 -1.74 -28.41
C SER A 57 -10.01 -1.01 -27.98
N SER A 58 -10.07 -0.51 -26.74
CA SER A 58 -11.24 0.14 -26.17
C SER A 58 -10.90 1.55 -25.70
N ASP A 59 -11.72 2.53 -26.03
CA ASP A 59 -11.58 3.93 -25.59
C ASP A 59 -11.99 4.15 -24.11
N LYS A 60 -12.04 3.05 -23.32
CA LYS A 60 -12.42 3.05 -21.91
C LYS A 60 -11.20 3.16 -21.02
N ASN A 61 -11.38 3.70 -19.83
CA ASN A 61 -10.31 3.78 -18.83
C ASN A 61 -9.84 2.36 -18.44
N ILE A 62 -8.51 2.17 -18.38
CA ILE A 62 -7.86 0.91 -17.97
C ILE A 62 -8.44 0.35 -16.67
N PHE A 63 -8.76 1.22 -15.71
CA PHE A 63 -9.29 0.80 -14.42
C PHE A 63 -10.73 0.26 -14.51
N GLU A 64 -11.55 0.76 -15.44
CA GLU A 64 -12.90 0.24 -15.66
C GLU A 64 -12.86 -1.16 -16.29
N ILE A 65 -11.96 -1.34 -17.26
CA ILE A 65 -11.72 -2.63 -17.90
C ILE A 65 -11.19 -3.64 -16.88
N PHE A 66 -10.25 -3.21 -16.02
CA PHE A 66 -9.74 -4.02 -14.92
C PHE A 66 -10.86 -4.47 -13.99
N LYS A 67 -11.75 -3.56 -13.58
CA LYS A 67 -12.88 -3.89 -12.70
C LYS A 67 -13.83 -4.90 -13.35
N GLU A 68 -14.12 -4.77 -14.63
CA GLU A 68 -14.96 -5.71 -15.37
C GLU A 68 -14.33 -7.12 -15.37
N GLU A 69 -13.07 -7.25 -15.79
CA GLU A 69 -12.39 -8.55 -15.88
C GLU A 69 -12.19 -9.22 -14.50
N THR A 70 -11.84 -8.43 -13.48
CA THR A 70 -11.65 -8.93 -12.12
C THR A 70 -12.97 -9.27 -11.44
N SER A 71 -14.04 -8.50 -11.67
CA SER A 71 -15.35 -8.80 -11.08
C SER A 71 -15.94 -10.11 -11.58
N VAL A 72 -15.80 -10.42 -12.87
CA VAL A 72 -16.27 -11.68 -13.46
C VAL A 72 -15.54 -12.88 -12.86
N LYS A 73 -14.22 -12.73 -12.63
CA LYS A 73 -13.39 -13.81 -12.08
C LYS A 73 -13.60 -14.00 -10.58
N LEU A 74 -13.64 -12.90 -9.82
CA LEU A 74 -13.84 -12.90 -8.39
C LEU A 74 -15.23 -13.38 -8.00
N HIS A 75 -16.28 -13.07 -8.78
CA HIS A 75 -17.62 -13.61 -8.55
C HIS A 75 -17.67 -15.14 -8.66
N ARG A 76 -16.94 -15.71 -9.63
CA ARG A 76 -16.87 -17.16 -9.84
C ARG A 76 -16.15 -17.86 -8.69
N ASP A 77 -15.05 -17.28 -8.21
CA ASP A 77 -14.28 -17.87 -7.11
C ASP A 77 -14.97 -17.67 -5.76
N TRP A 78 -15.71 -16.56 -5.59
CA TRP A 78 -16.53 -16.29 -4.40
C TRP A 78 -17.67 -17.30 -4.27
N GLU A 79 -18.41 -17.57 -5.34
CA GLU A 79 -19.50 -18.56 -5.31
C GLU A 79 -19.00 -19.99 -5.06
N SER A 80 -17.79 -20.33 -5.50
CA SER A 80 -17.20 -21.66 -5.28
C SER A 80 -16.48 -21.84 -3.94
N SER A 81 -16.12 -20.75 -3.25
CA SER A 81 -15.27 -20.78 -2.05
C SER A 81 -16.00 -20.48 -0.75
N LEU A 82 -17.33 -20.27 -0.79
CA LEU A 82 -18.09 -20.10 0.44
C LEU A 82 -18.23 -21.46 1.16
N PRO A 83 -17.72 -21.60 2.39
CA PRO A 83 -18.02 -22.77 3.19
C PRO A 83 -19.54 -22.86 3.39
N PRO A 84 -20.13 -24.06 3.45
CA PRO A 84 -21.56 -24.22 3.67
C PRO A 84 -21.93 -23.46 4.95
N LEU A 85 -22.85 -22.50 4.80
CA LEU A 85 -23.40 -21.72 5.90
C LEU A 85 -24.06 -22.68 6.89
N GLU A 86 -23.37 -23.03 7.98
CA GLU A 86 -24.01 -23.70 9.09
C GLU A 86 -25.00 -22.72 9.75
N PRO A 87 -26.31 -23.04 9.81
CA PRO A 87 -27.31 -22.17 10.39
C PRO A 87 -27.23 -22.26 11.92
N GLY A 88 -26.26 -21.57 12.53
CA GLY A 88 -26.08 -21.68 13.98
C GLY A 88 -25.24 -20.62 14.70
N SER A 89 -24.48 -19.78 14.00
CA SER A 89 -23.55 -18.84 14.67
C SER A 89 -23.82 -17.39 14.30
N MET A 90 -25.01 -16.90 14.63
CA MET A 90 -25.35 -15.47 14.52
C MET A 90 -25.05 -14.70 15.81
N VAL A 91 -24.06 -15.16 16.59
CA VAL A 91 -23.50 -14.44 17.73
C VAL A 91 -22.06 -14.10 17.36
N PRO A 92 -21.71 -12.81 17.17
CA PRO A 92 -20.32 -12.43 17.00
C PRO A 92 -19.58 -12.85 18.26
N ARG A 93 -18.65 -13.80 18.13
CA ARG A 93 -17.73 -14.13 19.22
C ARG A 93 -16.94 -12.85 19.53
N PRO A 94 -16.74 -12.51 20.82
CA PRO A 94 -15.84 -11.41 21.16
C PRO A 94 -14.51 -11.64 20.45
N ILE A 95 -14.01 -10.60 19.77
CA ILE A 95 -12.76 -10.67 19.00
C ILE A 95 -11.66 -11.00 20.00
N ASP A 96 -11.19 -12.24 19.94
CA ASP A 96 -10.13 -12.72 20.81
C ASP A 96 -8.82 -12.21 20.22
N PHE A 97 -8.38 -11.04 20.70
CA PHE A 97 -7.22 -10.35 20.15
C PHE A 97 -5.90 -11.06 20.43
N GLY A 98 -5.86 -12.21 21.12
CA GLY A 98 -4.67 -13.06 21.24
C GLY A 98 -3.35 -12.26 21.40
N PRO A 99 -2.30 -12.53 20.60
CA PRO A 99 -1.04 -11.76 20.65
C PRO A 99 -1.17 -10.29 20.19
N LEU A 100 -2.23 -9.93 19.46
CA LEU A 100 -2.52 -8.54 19.08
C LEU A 100 -3.03 -7.73 20.28
N ALA A 101 -3.57 -8.39 21.30
CA ALA A 101 -3.95 -7.76 22.57
C ALA A 101 -2.72 -7.22 23.31
N ASP A 102 -1.57 -7.89 23.18
CA ASP A 102 -0.30 -7.44 23.78
C ASP A 102 0.30 -6.23 23.05
N LEU A 103 -0.05 -6.02 21.78
CA LEU A 103 0.36 -4.84 21.00
C LEU A 103 -0.61 -3.66 21.18
N ALA A 104 -1.89 -3.95 21.42
CA ALA A 104 -2.93 -2.95 21.64
C ALA A 104 -3.06 -2.54 23.12
N SER A 105 -2.64 -3.40 24.05
CA SER A 105 -2.37 -2.98 25.41
C SER A 105 -1.29 -1.93 25.32
N PRO A 106 -1.52 -0.70 25.83
CA PRO A 106 -0.48 0.30 25.84
C PRO A 106 0.65 -0.33 26.64
N SER A 107 1.70 -0.74 25.92
CA SER A 107 2.89 -1.31 26.53
C SER A 107 3.25 -0.28 27.58
N ALA A 108 3.00 -0.63 28.84
CA ALA A 108 3.33 0.20 29.96
C ALA A 108 4.85 0.25 29.91
N GLU A 109 5.34 1.22 29.15
CA GLU A 109 6.71 1.52 28.85
C GLU A 109 7.28 1.94 30.20
N LYS A 110 7.60 0.92 31.01
CA LYS A 110 8.25 1.08 32.29
C LYS A 110 9.45 1.94 31.96
N PRO A 111 9.53 3.18 32.48
CA PRO A 111 10.61 4.07 32.10
C PRO A 111 11.90 3.33 32.39
N GLU A 112 12.73 3.18 31.36
CA GLU A 112 13.99 2.46 31.51
C GLU A 112 14.74 3.08 32.70
N PRO A 113 15.32 2.27 33.61
CA PRO A 113 15.96 2.78 34.81
C PRO A 113 17.04 3.83 34.50
N VAL A 114 17.65 3.73 33.31
CA VAL A 114 18.61 4.70 32.78
C VAL A 114 17.97 6.09 32.56
N ALA A 115 16.75 6.15 32.02
CA ALA A 115 16.03 7.40 31.81
C ALA A 115 15.70 8.11 33.14
N LEU A 116 15.36 7.34 34.19
CA LEU A 116 15.13 7.89 35.54
C LEU A 116 16.41 8.46 36.15
N VAL A 117 17.55 7.79 35.98
CA VAL A 117 18.84 8.27 36.49
C VAL A 117 19.26 9.55 35.76
N LEU A 118 19.13 9.60 34.43
CA LEU A 118 19.49 10.78 33.64
C LEU A 118 18.59 11.98 33.95
N THR A 119 17.29 11.75 34.12
CA THR A 119 16.35 12.83 34.50
C THR A 119 16.64 13.36 35.91
N ALA A 120 16.95 12.49 36.88
CA ALA A 120 17.36 12.92 38.21
C ALA A 120 18.65 13.76 38.19
N LEU A 121 19.66 13.34 37.44
CA LEU A 121 20.92 14.08 37.28
C LEU A 121 20.71 15.44 36.61
N PHE A 122 19.89 15.50 35.57
CA PHE A 122 19.56 16.73 34.88
C PHE A 122 18.88 17.75 35.81
N TRP A 123 17.89 17.33 36.59
CA TRP A 123 17.25 18.23 37.53
C TRP A 123 18.18 18.64 38.68
N ALA A 124 19.01 17.73 39.18
CA ALA A 124 19.99 18.06 40.21
C ALA A 124 20.98 19.16 39.74
N THR A 125 21.50 19.07 38.52
CA THR A 125 22.38 20.12 37.97
C THR A 125 21.64 21.44 37.79
N VAL A 126 20.40 21.42 37.28
CA VAL A 126 19.58 22.64 37.16
C VAL A 126 19.38 23.31 38.53
N TYR A 127 19.03 22.55 39.57
CA TYR A 127 18.82 23.11 40.91
C TYR A 127 20.11 23.62 41.54
N ILE A 128 21.24 22.93 41.34
CA ILE A 128 22.55 23.40 41.82
C ILE A 128 22.91 24.71 41.12
N SER A 129 22.75 24.81 39.79
CA SER A 129 23.00 26.05 39.06
C SER A 129 22.09 27.18 39.52
N LEU A 130 20.81 26.90 39.78
CA LEU A 130 19.87 27.89 40.30
C LEU A 130 20.25 28.35 41.71
N ALA A 131 20.67 27.44 42.58
CA ALA A 131 21.11 27.75 43.94
C ALA A 131 22.40 28.58 43.94
N VAL A 132 23.38 28.22 43.11
CA VAL A 132 24.61 29.01 42.93
C VAL A 132 24.27 30.42 42.43
N TRP A 133 23.37 30.54 41.45
CA TRP A 133 22.94 31.87 40.97
C TRP A 133 22.19 32.67 42.05
N TYR A 134 21.37 32.01 42.88
CA TYR A 134 20.62 32.68 43.95
C TYR A 134 21.50 33.16 45.11
N PHE A 135 22.57 32.43 45.44
CA PHE A 135 23.48 32.77 46.54
C PHE A 135 24.74 33.53 46.11
N SER A 136 24.96 33.71 44.81
CA SER A 136 26.06 34.53 44.25
C SER A 136 25.63 35.97 44.01
#